data_AF-A0A0W0WW42-F1
#
_entry.id   AF-A0A0W0WW42-F1
#
_cell.length_a   1.000
_cell.length_b   1.000
_cell.length_c   1.000
_cell.angle_alpha   90.00
_cell.angle_beta   90.00
_cell.angle_gamma   90.00
#
_symmetry.space_group_name_H-M   'P 1'
#
loop_
_entity.id
_entity.type
_entity.pdbx_description
1 polymer ?
#
loop_
_entity_poly.entity_id
_entity_poly.type
_entity_poly.pdbx_seq_one_letter_code
_entity_poly.pdbx_strand_id
1 'polypeptide(L)'
;MKTTSRTEKKGYAFELAPRCGARTKGNNGEPCRCPAVKGKARCRVHGGARGSGAPRYNLNALKHGETTSEAKAFRTEIRQAIQHNKSLIKELG
;
A
#
# COMPACT_ATOMS: atom_id res chain seq x y z
N MET A 1 -36.91 -17.49 5.80
CA MET A 1 -36.38 -18.86 6.02
C MET A 1 -34.87 -18.77 6.24
N LYS A 2 -34.35 -19.25 7.37
CA LYS A 2 -32.90 -19.40 7.56
C LYS A 2 -32.53 -20.79 7.04
N THR A 3 -31.86 -20.83 5.90
CA THR A 3 -31.49 -22.06 5.15
C THR A 3 -30.28 -22.79 5.73
N THR A 4 -29.75 -22.35 6.88
CA THR A 4 -28.56 -22.99 7.47
C THR A 4 -28.97 -23.97 8.56
N SER A 5 -28.57 -25.23 8.35
CA SER A 5 -28.67 -26.32 9.32
C SER A 5 -28.11 -25.89 10.69
N ARG A 6 -28.87 -26.17 11.76
CA ARG A 6 -28.46 -25.85 13.14
C ARG A 6 -27.38 -26.81 13.66
N THR A 7 -27.21 -27.95 13.00
CA THR A 7 -26.41 -29.09 13.47
C THR A 7 -25.05 -29.19 12.76
N GLU A 8 -24.90 -28.56 11.60
CA GLU A 8 -23.66 -28.57 10.83
C GLU A 8 -22.58 -27.64 11.42
N LYS A 9 -21.33 -28.09 11.33
CA LYS A 9 -20.16 -27.32 11.77
C LYS A 9 -19.97 -26.14 10.82
N LYS A 10 -20.19 -24.92 11.32
CA LYS A 10 -20.04 -23.69 10.54
C LYS A 10 -18.57 -23.42 10.29
N GLY A 11 -18.16 -23.48 9.03
CA GLY A 11 -16.86 -22.97 8.58
C GLY A 11 -16.94 -21.47 8.40
N TYR A 12 -16.05 -20.73 9.06
CA TYR A 12 -16.02 -19.27 8.92
C TYR A 12 -14.87 -18.82 8.01
N ALA A 13 -15.11 -17.79 7.20
CA ALA A 13 -14.09 -17.25 6.29
C ALA A 13 -12.77 -16.85 6.98
N PHE A 14 -12.83 -16.52 8.28
CA PHE A 14 -11.64 -16.17 9.06
C PHE A 14 -10.80 -17.36 9.53
N GLU A 15 -11.28 -18.59 9.41
CA GLU A 15 -10.52 -19.79 9.76
C GLU A 15 -9.40 -20.04 8.74
N LEU A 16 -9.73 -19.91 7.45
CA LEU A 16 -8.80 -20.08 6.34
C LEU A 16 -7.98 -18.81 6.04
N ALA A 17 -8.29 -17.68 6.68
CA ALA A 17 -7.58 -16.43 6.45
C ALA A 17 -6.12 -16.51 6.97
N PRO A 18 -5.16 -15.89 6.27
CA PRO A 18 -3.79 -15.77 6.79
C PRO A 18 -3.78 -14.98 8.10
N ARG A 19 -2.82 -15.29 8.98
CA ARG A 19 -2.67 -14.57 10.25
C ARG A 19 -2.00 -13.22 10.03
N CYS A 20 -2.42 -12.22 10.79
CA CYS A 20 -1.92 -10.85 10.66
C CYS A 20 -0.40 -10.72 10.84
N GLY A 21 0.19 -11.42 11.81
CA GLY A 21 1.63 -11.42 12.06
C GLY A 21 2.26 -10.08 12.47
N ALA A 22 1.48 -9.02 12.70
CA ALA A 22 2.02 -7.76 13.22
C ALA A 22 2.46 -7.94 14.68
N ARG A 23 3.57 -7.32 15.07
CA ARG A 23 4.06 -7.31 16.45
C ARG A 23 3.01 -6.71 17.37
N THR A 24 2.60 -7.45 18.40
CA THR A 24 1.56 -7.00 19.34
C THR A 24 2.18 -6.38 20.59
N LYS A 25 1.58 -5.29 21.10
CA LYS A 25 2.04 -4.66 22.34
C LYS A 25 1.63 -5.48 23.58
N GLY A 26 0.44 -6.06 23.58
CA GLY A 26 -0.14 -6.75 24.74
C GLY A 26 0.27 -8.22 24.93
N ASN A 27 0.91 -8.84 23.94
CA ASN A 27 1.39 -10.22 24.02
C ASN A 27 2.91 -10.26 23.89
N ASN A 28 3.63 -9.44 24.69
CA ASN A 28 5.09 -9.43 24.77
C ASN A 28 5.84 -9.30 23.43
N GLY A 29 5.25 -8.64 22.42
CA GLY A 29 5.85 -8.51 21.10
C GLY A 29 5.58 -9.66 20.14
N GLU A 30 4.88 -10.71 20.58
CA GLU A 30 4.55 -11.85 19.74
C GLU A 30 3.70 -11.45 18.52
N PRO A 31 3.80 -12.20 17.41
CA PRO A 31 3.02 -11.94 16.20
C PRO A 31 1.51 -12.07 16.43
N CYS A 32 0.74 -11.16 15.85
CA CYS A 32 -0.70 -11.14 15.95
C CYS A 32 -1.34 -12.36 15.28
N ARG A 33 -2.12 -13.13 16.05
CA ARG A 33 -2.86 -14.33 15.60
C ARG A 33 -4.25 -14.03 15.03
N CYS A 34 -4.67 -12.77 15.02
CA CYS A 34 -5.95 -12.39 14.40
C CYS A 34 -5.94 -12.68 12.89
N PRO A 35 -7.08 -13.05 12.30
CA PRO A 35 -7.21 -13.22 10.86
C PRO A 35 -6.98 -11.88 10.14
N ALA A 36 -6.25 -11.92 9.02
CA ALA A 36 -6.10 -10.76 8.15
C ALA A 36 -7.43 -10.42 7.46
N VAL A 37 -7.65 -9.13 7.19
CA VAL A 37 -8.83 -8.70 6.44
C VAL A 37 -8.69 -9.14 4.98
N LYS A 38 -9.79 -9.57 4.34
CA LYS A 38 -9.79 -10.01 2.94
C LYS A 38 -9.10 -8.98 2.04
N GLY A 39 -8.09 -9.40 1.29
CA GLY A 39 -7.31 -8.54 0.39
C GLY A 39 -6.30 -7.61 1.10
N LYS A 40 -6.04 -7.80 2.39
CA LYS A 40 -5.04 -7.05 3.18
C LYS A 40 -4.08 -8.01 3.86
N ALA A 41 -2.87 -7.52 4.15
CA ALA A 41 -1.86 -8.30 4.86
C ALA A 41 -2.09 -8.36 6.39
N ARG A 42 -2.87 -7.42 6.95
CA ARG A 42 -3.01 -7.24 8.40
C ARG A 42 -4.47 -7.36 8.86
N CYS A 43 -4.67 -7.60 10.16
CA CYS A 43 -5.98 -7.59 10.77
C CYS A 43 -6.52 -6.16 10.96
N ARG A 44 -7.81 -6.05 11.27
CA ARG A 44 -8.51 -4.78 11.46
C ARG A 44 -7.79 -3.81 12.41
N VAL A 45 -7.21 -4.30 13.52
CA VAL A 45 -6.54 -3.44 14.52
C VAL A 45 -5.09 -3.08 14.18
N HIS A 46 -4.44 -3.84 13.29
CA HIS A 46 -3.06 -3.58 12.87
C HIS A 46 -2.98 -3.01 11.43
N GLY A 47 -3.92 -2.13 11.08
CA GLY A 47 -3.91 -1.42 9.79
C GLY A 47 -4.65 -2.11 8.65
N GLY A 48 -5.45 -3.13 8.94
CA GLY A 48 -6.33 -3.78 7.96
C GLY A 48 -7.75 -3.21 7.88
N ALA A 49 -8.10 -2.22 8.72
CA ALA A 49 -9.44 -1.64 8.69
C ALA A 49 -9.70 -0.85 7.40
N ARG A 50 -10.98 -0.67 7.05
CA ARG A 50 -11.35 0.20 5.93
C ARG A 50 -10.85 1.62 6.21
N GLY A 51 -10.17 2.22 5.23
CA GLY A 51 -9.53 3.53 5.40
C GLY A 51 -8.22 3.51 6.20
N SER A 52 -7.70 2.34 6.58
CA SER A 52 -6.34 2.26 7.14
C SER A 52 -5.28 2.48 6.07
N GLY A 53 -4.24 3.20 6.44
CA GLY A 53 -3.14 3.60 5.56
C GLY A 53 -3.36 4.97 4.92
N ALA A 54 -2.26 5.56 4.48
CA ALA A 54 -2.30 6.80 3.71
C ALA A 54 -3.09 6.59 2.40
N PRO A 55 -3.98 7.53 2.02
CA PRO A 55 -4.49 7.59 0.67
C PRO A 55 -3.34 7.63 -0.34
N ARG A 56 -3.53 6.99 -1.51
CA ARG A 56 -2.59 7.19 -2.61
C ARG A 56 -2.54 8.67 -2.95
N TYR A 57 -1.33 9.19 -3.16
CA TYR A 57 -1.08 10.61 -3.48
C TYR A 57 -1.47 11.59 -2.38
N ASN A 58 -1.44 11.19 -1.10
CA ASN A 58 -1.67 12.14 -0.03
C ASN A 58 -0.57 13.21 0.05
N LEU A 59 -0.98 14.47 0.19
CA LEU A 59 -0.04 15.59 0.38
C LEU A 59 0.41 15.70 1.85
N ASN A 60 -0.33 15.09 2.78
CA ASN A 60 -0.05 15.15 4.22
C ASN A 60 1.28 14.49 4.61
N ALA A 61 1.81 13.57 3.80
CA ALA A 61 3.11 12.93 4.03
C ALA A 61 4.21 13.50 3.11
N LEU A 62 3.92 14.60 2.39
CA LEU A 62 4.89 15.25 1.52
C LEU A 62 5.97 15.93 2.36
N LYS A 63 7.22 15.47 2.21
CA LYS A 63 8.35 16.06 2.95
C LYS A 63 9.01 17.21 2.22
N HIS A 64 9.49 16.97 1.00
CA HIS A 64 10.33 17.93 0.26
C HIS A 64 9.98 18.04 -1.23
N GLY A 65 8.91 17.39 -1.72
CA GLY A 65 8.46 17.55 -3.11
C GLY A 65 9.29 16.85 -4.19
N GLU A 66 10.59 16.62 -3.97
CA GLU A 66 11.52 16.17 -5.02
C GLU A 66 11.15 14.83 -5.67
N THR A 67 10.48 13.94 -4.93
CA THR A 67 10.08 12.61 -5.39
C THR A 67 8.65 12.53 -5.91
N THR A 68 7.92 13.65 -5.97
CA THR A 68 6.56 13.70 -6.55
C THR A 68 6.58 13.33 -8.02
N SER A 69 5.43 12.87 -8.53
CA SER A 69 5.27 12.59 -9.96
C SER A 69 5.54 13.83 -10.82
N GLU A 70 5.08 15.01 -10.38
CA GLU A 70 5.28 16.29 -11.05
C GLU A 70 6.76 16.67 -11.12
N ALA A 71 7.48 16.63 -9.99
CA ALA A 71 8.91 16.94 -9.97
C ALA A 71 9.74 15.94 -10.81
N LYS A 72 9.32 14.68 -10.90
CA LYS A 72 9.95 13.68 -11.78
C LYS A 72 9.68 13.95 -13.27
N ALA A 73 8.45 14.33 -13.63
CA ALA A 73 8.08 14.68 -14.99
C ALA A 73 8.89 15.90 -15.47
N PHE A 74 8.88 16.97 -14.67
CA PHE A 74 9.63 18.20 -14.99
C PHE A 74 11.13 17.96 -15.17
N ARG A 75 11.76 17.16 -14.30
CA ARG A 75 13.17 16.77 -14.46
C ARG A 75 13.44 15.99 -15.73
N THR A 76 12.48 15.17 -16.17
CA THR A 76 12.59 14.39 -17.40
C THR A 76 12.52 15.29 -18.62
N GLU A 77 11.58 16.24 -18.63
CA GLU A 77 11.44 17.26 -19.68
C GLU A 77 12.71 18.10 -19.83
N ILE A 78 13.26 18.62 -18.72
CA ILE A 78 14.53 19.38 -18.75
C ILE A 78 15.66 18.53 -19.31
N ARG A 79 15.78 17.27 -18.88
CA ARG A 79 16.83 16.36 -19.36
C ARG A 79 16.72 16.14 -20.86
N GLN A 80 15.50 15.95 -21.38
CA GLN A 80 15.24 15.77 -22.80
C GLN A 80 15.60 17.03 -23.59
N ALA A 81 15.20 18.21 -23.11
CA ALA A 81 15.55 19.48 -23.75
C ALA A 81 17.08 19.69 -23.83
N ILE A 82 17.80 19.40 -22.75
CA ILE A 82 19.27 19.49 -22.74
C ILE A 82 19.89 18.49 -23.73
N GLN A 83 19.40 17.24 -23.77
CA GLN A 83 19.90 16.24 -24.71
C GLN A 83 19.65 16.64 -26.17
N HIS A 84 18.45 17.13 -26.47
CA HIS A 84 18.10 17.59 -27.80
C HIS A 84 18.96 18.79 -28.25
N ASN A 85 19.17 19.76 -27.37
CA ASN A 85 20.05 20.89 -27.70
C ASN A 85 21.49 20.45 -27.93
N LYS A 86 21.99 19.48 -27.15
CA LYS A 86 23.33 18.91 -27.37
C LYS A 86 23.45 18.18 -28.71
N SER A 87 22.42 17.45 -29.15
CA SER A 87 22.44 16.81 -30.47
C SER A 87 22.41 17.85 -31.59
N LEU A 88 21.54 18.86 -31.47
CA LEU A 88 21.46 19.95 -32.46
C LEU A 88 22.78 20.69 -32.63
N ILE A 89 23.46 21.05 -31.52
CA ILE A 89 24.77 21.72 -31.57
C ILE A 89 25.81 20.84 -32.30
N LYS A 90 25.77 19.52 -32.10
CA LYS A 90 26.68 18.58 -32.75
C LYS A 90 26.39 18.41 -34.25
N GLU A 91 25.14 18.59 -34.68
CA GLU A 91 24.74 18.49 -36.08
C GLU A 91 25.03 19.76 -36.87
N LEU A 92 24.99 20.92 -36.20
CA LEU A 92 25.16 22.24 -36.81
C LEU A 92 26.60 22.79 -36.74
N GLY A 93 27.46 22.21 -35.91
CA GLY A 93 28.88 22.55 -35.79
C GLY A 93 29.76 21.50 -36.45
#